data_AF-A0A9N8W978-F1
#
_entry.id   AF-A0A9N8W978-F1
#
_cell.length_a   1.000
_cell.length_b   1.000
_cell.length_c   1.000
_cell.angle_alpha   90.00
_cell.angle_beta   90.00
_cell.angle_gamma   90.00
#
_symmetry.space_group_name_H-M   'P 1'
#
loop_
_entity.id
_entity.type
_entity.pdbx_description
1 polymer ?
#
loop_
_entity_poly.entity_id
_entity_poly.type
_entity_poly.pdbx_seq_one_letter_code
_entity_poly.pdbx_strand_id
1 'polypeptide(L)'
;MEDAEKIPLEAVMFAGSFLAGSIPLFFQLSEERLRITSALGIGLLVGTSLVVIIPEGIETLYSIEFSKDTLNREISPHLAEYPNAPTPADSSDETTTNSMKRRDDLGFDADDENASLLSPPPNHSHENSSHRYVGLSLIFGFVLMFLIDQIGAPHSHVYTSEFPDPASPEHLDMSSELETPKRKLSSITIGLVIHAAADGIALGASANQPKLELIVFLAIMLHKAPSAFGLCAVLLREGLGRRQIRRRVAIFSASAPTTAILTYILLGNIGGDMGTTKALWWTAVLLLFSGGTFLYVAMHVMKDLNGSERGHTSKLPGRVVTAVVIGMFSPILLEFGHL
;
A
#
# COMPACT_ATOMS: atom_id res chain seq x y z
N MET A 1 13.36 -29.36 -8.67
CA MET A 1 12.01 -29.96 -8.54
C MET A 1 11.18 -29.14 -7.53
N GLU A 2 11.46 -27.83 -7.44
CA GLU A 2 10.88 -26.93 -6.43
C GLU A 2 9.73 -26.07 -6.99
N ASP A 3 9.58 -26.01 -8.31
CA ASP A 3 8.57 -25.16 -8.98
C ASP A 3 7.12 -25.62 -8.76
N ALA A 4 6.92 -26.84 -8.23
CA ALA A 4 5.60 -27.41 -7.96
C ALA A 4 4.98 -26.96 -6.62
N GLU A 5 5.77 -26.42 -5.69
CA GLU A 5 5.32 -26.08 -4.33
C GLU A 5 4.86 -24.61 -4.18
N LYS A 6 5.14 -23.74 -5.15
CA LYS A 6 4.70 -22.33 -5.12
C LYS A 6 3.21 -22.18 -5.50
N ILE A 7 2.84 -22.79 -6.64
CA ILE A 7 1.49 -22.86 -7.22
C ILE A 7 0.31 -23.01 -6.21
N PRO A 8 0.36 -23.83 -5.14
CA PRO A 8 -0.71 -23.89 -4.15
C PRO A 8 -1.01 -22.55 -3.47
N LEU A 9 -0.02 -21.69 -3.17
CA LEU A 9 -0.27 -20.43 -2.47
C LEU A 9 -1.00 -19.43 -3.37
N GLU A 10 -0.57 -19.20 -4.61
CA GLU A 10 -1.28 -18.25 -5.47
C GLU A 10 -2.66 -18.78 -5.91
N ALA A 11 -2.81 -20.11 -6.05
CA ALA A 11 -4.11 -20.74 -6.28
C ALA A 11 -5.06 -20.57 -5.09
N VAL A 12 -4.59 -20.75 -3.85
CA VAL A 12 -5.37 -20.49 -2.63
C VAL A 12 -5.70 -19.01 -2.49
N MET A 13 -4.76 -18.09 -2.79
CA MET A 13 -5.02 -16.65 -2.78
C MET A 13 -6.11 -16.27 -3.79
N PHE A 14 -6.01 -16.76 -5.03
CA PHE A 14 -7.02 -16.56 -6.06
C PHE A 14 -8.40 -17.07 -5.61
N ALA A 15 -8.46 -18.33 -5.17
CA ALA A 15 -9.70 -18.98 -4.76
C ALA A 15 -10.34 -18.29 -3.55
N GLY A 16 -9.57 -18.02 -2.50
CA GLY A 16 -10.04 -17.35 -1.28
C GLY A 16 -10.60 -15.96 -1.55
N SER A 17 -9.83 -15.13 -2.27
CA SER A 17 -10.27 -13.79 -2.70
C SER A 17 -11.53 -13.85 -3.57
N PHE A 18 -11.56 -14.75 -4.57
CA PHE A 18 -12.69 -14.85 -5.49
C PHE A 18 -13.96 -15.38 -4.80
N LEU A 19 -13.84 -16.33 -3.87
CA LEU A 19 -14.94 -16.84 -3.07
C LEU A 19 -15.49 -15.76 -2.14
N ALA A 20 -14.63 -15.08 -1.37
CA ALA A 20 -15.01 -13.99 -0.48
C ALA A 20 -15.71 -12.85 -1.23
N GLY A 21 -15.14 -12.42 -2.37
CA GLY A 21 -15.76 -11.44 -3.26
C GLY A 21 -17.01 -11.93 -3.98
N SER A 22 -17.28 -13.24 -4.01
CA SER A 22 -18.53 -13.77 -4.56
C SER A 22 -19.66 -13.84 -3.53
N ILE A 23 -19.38 -13.76 -2.22
CA ILE A 23 -20.39 -13.85 -1.15
C ILE A 23 -21.61 -12.92 -1.40
N PRO A 24 -21.45 -11.62 -1.71
CA PRO A 24 -22.60 -10.73 -1.91
C PRO A 24 -23.52 -11.12 -3.08
N LEU A 25 -23.01 -11.87 -4.07
CA LEU A 25 -23.75 -12.23 -5.29
C LEU A 25 -24.75 -13.37 -5.09
N PHE A 26 -24.54 -14.22 -4.08
CA PHE A 26 -25.44 -15.35 -3.81
C PHE A 26 -26.80 -14.89 -3.29
N PHE A 27 -26.86 -13.73 -2.63
CA PHE A 27 -28.10 -13.17 -2.11
C PHE A 27 -28.90 -12.44 -3.20
N GLN A 28 -30.23 -12.60 -3.16
CA GLN A 28 -31.16 -11.71 -3.87
C GLN A 28 -31.51 -10.56 -2.92
N LEU A 29 -30.91 -9.39 -3.17
CA LEU A 29 -31.05 -8.21 -2.33
C LEU A 29 -32.09 -7.27 -2.93
N SER A 30 -33.03 -6.79 -2.11
CA SER A 30 -33.83 -5.61 -2.42
C SER A 30 -32.95 -4.35 -2.40
N GLU A 31 -33.41 -3.26 -3.02
CA GLU A 31 -32.76 -1.94 -3.00
C GLU A 31 -32.25 -1.54 -1.60
N GLU A 32 -33.09 -1.67 -0.58
CA GLU A 32 -32.72 -1.38 0.82
C GLU A 32 -31.58 -2.26 1.34
N ARG A 33 -31.64 -3.58 1.09
CA ARG A 33 -30.60 -4.52 1.52
C ARG A 33 -29.30 -4.32 0.76
N LEU A 34 -29.38 -3.93 -0.51
CA LEU A 34 -28.25 -3.60 -1.38
C LEU A 34 -27.58 -2.29 -0.95
N ARG A 35 -28.35 -1.26 -0.55
CA ARG A 35 -27.81 -0.05 0.11
C ARG A 35 -27.06 -0.39 1.40
N ILE A 36 -27.65 -1.22 2.28
CA ILE A 36 -27.02 -1.66 3.54
C ILE A 36 -25.75 -2.48 3.27
N THR A 37 -25.80 -3.42 2.31
CA THR A 37 -24.65 -4.27 1.95
C THR A 37 -23.51 -3.45 1.36
N SER A 38 -23.82 -2.48 0.48
CA SER A 38 -22.85 -1.55 -0.08
C SER A 38 -22.22 -0.65 0.99
N ALA A 39 -23.03 -0.12 1.90
CA ALA A 39 -22.57 0.66 3.04
C ALA A 39 -21.61 -0.14 3.95
N LEU A 40 -21.95 -1.39 4.25
CA LEU A 40 -21.08 -2.32 4.97
C LEU A 40 -19.78 -2.60 4.19
N GLY A 41 -19.86 -2.77 2.86
CA GLY A 41 -18.69 -2.93 1.99
C GLY A 41 -17.78 -1.71 1.96
N ILE A 42 -18.33 -0.50 2.00
CA ILE A 42 -17.57 0.76 2.05
C ILE A 42 -16.92 0.93 3.42
N GLY A 43 -17.64 0.58 4.49
CA GLY A 43 -17.08 0.46 5.83
C GLY A 43 -15.90 -0.51 5.86
N LEU A 44 -16.06 -1.71 5.26
CA LEU A 44 -15.00 -2.71 5.14
C LEU A 44 -13.77 -2.17 4.41
N LEU A 45 -13.93 -1.40 3.32
CA LEU A 45 -12.79 -0.81 2.62
C LEU A 45 -12.03 0.22 3.48
N VAL A 46 -12.75 1.05 4.26
CA VAL A 46 -12.11 1.95 5.25
C VAL A 46 -11.40 1.17 6.34
N GLY A 47 -12.11 0.20 6.97
CA GLY A 47 -11.60 -0.60 8.07
C GLY A 47 -10.37 -1.40 7.65
N THR A 48 -10.43 -2.11 6.52
CA THR A 48 -9.33 -2.93 6.02
C THR A 48 -8.06 -2.09 5.77
N SER A 49 -8.24 -0.85 5.32
CA SER A 49 -7.14 0.11 5.15
C SER A 49 -6.53 0.53 6.50
N LEU A 50 -7.35 1.04 7.43
CA LEU A 50 -6.90 1.66 8.67
C LEU A 50 -6.50 0.67 9.77
N VAL A 51 -7.11 -0.52 9.78
CA VAL A 51 -6.94 -1.56 10.80
C VAL A 51 -5.88 -2.57 10.36
N VAL A 52 -5.88 -2.99 9.09
CA VAL A 52 -5.01 -4.10 8.65
C VAL A 52 -3.84 -3.60 7.80
N ILE A 53 -4.11 -2.98 6.64
CA ILE A 53 -3.07 -2.69 5.64
C ILE A 53 -2.04 -1.66 6.15
N ILE A 54 -2.51 -0.58 6.78
CA ILE A 54 -1.62 0.50 7.24
C ILE A 54 -0.81 0.07 8.46
N PRO A 55 -1.39 -0.53 9.52
CA PRO A 55 -0.61 -1.05 10.66
C PRO A 55 0.42 -2.10 10.24
N GLU A 56 0.05 -3.09 9.42
CA GLU A 56 0.98 -4.11 8.89
C GLU A 56 2.15 -3.48 8.12
N GLY A 57 1.86 -2.49 7.26
CA GLY A 57 2.89 -1.77 6.50
C GLY A 57 3.82 -0.93 7.39
N ILE A 58 3.32 -0.39 8.50
CA ILE A 58 4.11 0.32 9.53
C ILE A 58 4.98 -0.66 10.32
N GLU A 59 4.42 -1.76 10.82
CA GLU A 59 5.15 -2.78 11.59
C GLU A 59 6.23 -3.46 10.76
N THR A 60 5.93 -3.79 9.50
CA THR A 60 6.92 -4.29 8.53
C THR A 60 8.05 -3.26 8.34
N LEU A 61 7.75 -1.96 8.30
CA LEU A 61 8.80 -0.93 8.14
C LEU A 61 9.70 -0.83 9.39
N TYR A 62 9.11 -0.84 10.59
CA TYR A 62 9.86 -0.67 11.84
C TYR A 62 10.65 -1.90 12.28
N SER A 63 10.15 -3.11 12.01
CA SER A 63 10.90 -4.35 12.27
C SER A 63 12.23 -4.42 11.49
N ILE A 64 12.28 -3.82 10.29
CA ILE A 64 13.51 -3.68 9.48
C ILE A 64 14.52 -2.73 10.15
N GLU A 65 14.04 -1.60 10.69
CA GLU A 65 14.91 -0.60 11.33
C GLU A 65 15.50 -1.15 12.63
N PHE A 66 14.67 -1.76 13.48
CA PHE A 66 15.13 -2.44 14.70
C PHE A 66 16.15 -3.55 14.41
N SER A 67 15.96 -4.31 13.33
CA SER A 67 16.90 -5.35 12.90
C SER A 67 18.26 -4.77 12.47
N LYS A 68 18.28 -3.62 11.79
CA LYS A 68 19.54 -2.94 11.40
C LYS A 68 20.27 -2.38 12.61
N ASP A 69 19.56 -1.75 13.54
CA ASP A 69 20.17 -1.14 14.72
C ASP A 69 20.76 -2.19 15.67
N THR A 70 20.10 -3.34 15.81
CA THR A 70 20.62 -4.49 16.56
C THR A 70 21.94 -4.99 15.95
N LEU A 71 21.99 -5.23 14.63
CA LEU A 71 23.20 -5.65 13.92
C LEU A 71 24.34 -4.62 14.05
N ASN A 72 24.04 -3.33 13.88
CA ASN A 72 25.03 -2.26 14.04
C ASN A 72 25.62 -2.24 15.46
N ARG A 73 24.77 -2.48 16.48
CA ARG A 73 25.16 -2.49 17.90
C ARG A 73 25.93 -3.74 18.33
N GLU A 74 25.74 -4.88 17.67
CA GLU A 74 26.54 -6.10 17.92
C GLU A 74 27.90 -6.08 17.20
N ILE A 75 28.02 -5.39 16.06
CA ILE A 75 29.26 -5.29 15.29
C ILE A 75 30.20 -4.20 15.84
N SER A 76 29.65 -3.08 16.32
CA SER A 76 30.43 -1.92 16.79
C SER A 76 31.40 -2.19 17.98
N PRO A 77 31.14 -3.08 18.96
CA PRO A 77 32.07 -3.34 20.06
C PRO A 77 33.34 -4.02 19.59
N HIS A 78 33.24 -4.96 18.65
CA HIS A 78 34.37 -5.77 18.18
C HIS A 78 35.38 -5.03 17.30
N LEU A 79 35.06 -3.82 16.82
CA LEU A 79 36.01 -2.93 16.15
C LEU A 79 36.60 -1.86 17.09
N ALA A 80 36.06 -1.71 18.31
CA ALA A 80 36.58 -0.80 19.33
C ALA A 80 37.62 -1.46 20.26
N GLU A 81 37.66 -2.79 20.32
CA GLU A 81 38.50 -3.55 21.26
C GLU A 81 39.90 -3.93 20.72
N TYR A 82 40.52 -3.07 19.92
CA TYR A 82 41.98 -3.14 19.66
C TYR A 82 42.66 -1.74 19.71
N PRO A 83 42.83 -1.14 20.91
CA PRO A 83 43.51 0.16 21.03
C PRO A 83 45.03 0.14 20.84
N ASN A 84 45.68 -1.04 20.78
CA ASN A 84 47.14 -1.17 20.73
C ASN A 84 47.60 -2.33 19.85
N ALA A 85 47.91 -2.05 18.57
CA ALA A 85 48.84 -2.87 17.82
C ALA A 85 50.28 -2.42 18.15
N PRO A 86 51.17 -3.29 18.65
CA PRO A 86 52.54 -2.90 18.97
C PRO A 86 53.30 -2.58 17.68
N THR A 87 53.91 -1.40 17.63
CA THR A 87 54.81 -0.98 16.56
C THR A 87 56.08 -1.84 16.61
N PRO A 88 56.45 -2.57 15.54
CA PRO A 88 57.76 -3.21 15.47
C PRO A 88 58.82 -2.12 15.30
N ALA A 89 59.68 -1.96 16.30
CA ALA A 89 60.83 -1.08 16.19
C ALA A 89 61.97 -1.79 15.43
N ASP A 90 62.40 -1.12 14.37
CA ASP A 90 63.79 -0.99 13.91
C ASP A 90 64.56 -2.23 13.38
N SER A 91 64.80 -2.23 12.06
CA SER A 91 66.10 -2.59 11.48
C SER A 91 66.23 -2.04 10.05
N SER A 92 67.14 -1.06 9.85
CA SER A 92 67.96 -0.79 8.62
C SER A 92 67.36 -1.13 7.24
N ASP A 93 67.20 -0.18 6.30
CA ASP A 93 68.36 0.42 5.63
C ASP A 93 68.07 1.77 4.91
N GLU A 94 69.16 2.42 4.47
CA GLU A 94 69.19 3.77 3.86
C GLU A 94 68.49 3.89 2.49
N THR A 95 68.13 5.13 2.09
CA THR A 95 68.72 5.83 0.90
C THR A 95 67.80 6.93 0.30
N THR A 96 68.08 8.21 0.61
CA THR A 96 67.83 9.43 -0.22
C THR A 96 66.37 9.83 -0.60
N THR A 97 65.97 11.10 -0.84
CA THR A 97 66.65 12.42 -0.81
C THR A 97 65.63 13.57 -0.63
N ASN A 98 66.10 14.70 -0.10
CA ASN A 98 65.68 16.10 -0.38
C ASN A 98 64.20 16.53 -0.32
N SER A 99 63.88 17.37 0.67
CA SER A 99 63.79 18.86 0.53
C SER A 99 62.71 19.44 1.47
N MET A 100 63.08 19.85 2.69
CA MET A 100 63.46 21.23 3.02
C MET A 100 62.32 22.27 2.96
N LYS A 101 61.59 22.45 4.07
CA LYS A 101 61.25 23.80 4.57
C LYS A 101 61.01 23.87 6.09
N ARG A 102 62.03 24.40 6.78
CA ARG A 102 62.01 25.11 8.08
C ARG A 102 61.01 26.30 8.06
N ARG A 103 60.43 26.83 9.15
CA ARG A 103 60.68 26.75 10.61
C ARG A 103 59.51 27.43 11.37
N ASP A 104 59.46 27.23 12.70
CA ASP A 104 59.23 28.19 13.83
C ASP A 104 58.35 29.43 13.52
N ASP A 105 57.32 29.85 14.27
CA ASP A 105 57.06 29.98 15.72
C ASP A 105 55.52 30.15 15.92
N LEU A 106 54.87 30.21 17.10
CA LEU A 106 55.22 30.29 18.54
C LEU A 106 54.02 29.68 19.36
N GLY A 107 54.07 29.62 20.70
CA GLY A 107 52.99 29.06 21.54
C GLY A 107 52.28 30.05 22.49
N PHE A 108 51.15 29.62 23.08
CA PHE A 108 50.56 30.20 24.29
C PHE A 108 49.66 29.18 25.01
N ASP A 109 50.01 28.82 26.25
CA ASP A 109 49.21 27.95 27.11
C ASP A 109 48.06 28.72 27.77
N ALA A 110 46.90 28.08 27.87
CA ALA A 110 45.87 28.46 28.83
C ALA A 110 45.01 27.23 29.17
N ASP A 111 45.23 26.68 30.36
CA ASP A 111 44.39 25.63 30.93
C ASP A 111 42.97 26.16 31.20
N ASP A 112 41.95 25.37 30.87
CA ASP A 112 40.64 25.47 31.53
C ASP A 112 40.14 24.06 31.85
N GLU A 113 40.16 23.70 33.13
CA GLU A 113 39.73 22.40 33.59
C GLU A 113 38.19 22.28 33.57
N ASN A 114 37.72 21.03 33.41
CA ASN A 114 36.47 20.57 34.02
C ASN A 114 35.14 21.04 33.40
N ALA A 115 34.99 20.87 32.08
CA ALA A 115 33.68 20.62 31.47
C ALA A 115 33.27 19.14 31.67
N SER A 116 32.72 18.83 32.83
CA SER A 116 32.27 17.51 33.25
C SER A 116 31.29 16.84 32.26
N LEU A 117 31.62 15.60 31.85
CA LEU A 117 30.71 14.48 31.59
C LEU A 117 29.27 14.82 31.14
N LEU A 118 29.14 15.30 29.90
CA LEU A 118 27.91 15.17 29.12
C LEU A 118 28.25 14.52 27.79
N SER A 119 28.20 13.19 27.77
CA SER A 119 28.02 12.45 26.52
C SER A 119 26.79 13.01 25.80
N PRO A 120 26.88 13.37 24.50
CA PRO A 120 25.70 13.81 23.77
C PRO A 120 24.63 12.72 23.86
N PRO A 121 23.34 13.07 24.04
CA PRO A 121 22.28 12.07 24.04
C PRO A 121 22.31 11.30 22.71
N PRO A 122 21.96 10.01 22.70
CA PRO A 122 21.93 9.23 21.47
C PRO A 122 21.02 9.94 20.45
N ASN A 123 21.55 10.23 19.27
CA ASN A 123 20.85 11.02 18.26
C ASN A 123 19.54 10.33 17.85
N HIS A 124 18.40 10.97 18.15
CA HIS A 124 17.07 10.60 17.65
C HIS A 124 16.90 10.87 16.12
N SER A 125 17.97 10.73 15.34
CA SER A 125 17.97 10.97 13.89
C SER A 125 17.38 9.82 13.07
N HIS A 126 17.24 8.63 13.66
CA HIS A 126 16.79 7.41 12.97
C HIS A 126 15.26 7.36 12.83
N GLU A 127 14.54 7.53 13.95
CA GLU A 127 13.06 7.55 14.05
C GLU A 127 12.39 8.50 13.01
N ASN A 128 12.97 9.69 12.80
CA ASN A 128 12.46 10.68 11.84
C ASN A 128 12.61 10.24 10.36
N SER A 129 13.37 9.18 10.06
CA SER A 129 13.55 8.67 8.70
C SER A 129 12.41 7.75 8.27
N SER A 130 12.03 6.76 9.08
CA SER A 130 10.97 5.80 8.76
C SER A 130 9.57 6.42 8.70
N HIS A 131 9.22 7.31 9.63
CA HIS A 131 7.94 8.03 9.60
C HIS A 131 7.71 8.82 8.30
N ARG A 132 8.77 9.29 7.63
CA ARG A 132 8.68 9.96 6.33
C ARG A 132 8.26 9.01 5.21
N TYR A 133 8.80 7.80 5.19
CA TYR A 133 8.42 6.78 4.19
C TYR A 133 6.96 6.33 4.38
N VAL A 134 6.46 6.23 5.62
CA VAL A 134 5.03 5.99 5.90
C VAL A 134 4.14 7.00 5.19
N GLY A 135 4.34 8.30 5.46
CA GLY A 135 3.54 9.37 4.87
C GLY A 135 3.68 9.46 3.34
N LEU A 136 4.91 9.34 2.81
CA LEU A 136 5.17 9.42 1.38
C LEU A 136 4.52 8.27 0.59
N SER A 137 4.62 7.04 1.07
CA SER A 137 4.02 5.87 0.42
C SER A 137 2.50 5.96 0.39
N LEU A 138 1.87 6.35 1.51
CA LEU A 138 0.42 6.58 1.60
C LEU A 138 -0.06 7.67 0.63
N ILE A 139 0.63 8.82 0.61
CA ILE A 139 0.28 9.92 -0.29
C ILE A 139 0.49 9.50 -1.75
N PHE A 140 1.56 8.77 -2.08
CA PHE A 140 1.80 8.31 -3.44
C PHE A 140 0.70 7.36 -3.95
N GLY A 141 0.25 6.42 -3.11
CA GLY A 141 -0.89 5.55 -3.43
C GLY A 141 -2.20 6.31 -3.61
N PHE A 142 -2.48 7.25 -2.71
CA PHE A 142 -3.68 8.09 -2.79
C PHE A 142 -3.68 8.99 -4.04
N VAL A 143 -2.53 9.62 -4.36
CA VAL A 143 -2.36 10.49 -5.52
C VAL A 143 -2.41 9.71 -6.83
N LEU A 144 -1.80 8.53 -6.91
CA LEU A 144 -1.93 7.69 -8.11
C LEU A 144 -3.40 7.34 -8.36
N MET A 145 -4.12 6.93 -7.31
CA MET A 145 -5.53 6.59 -7.41
C MET A 145 -6.40 7.79 -7.82
N PHE A 146 -6.12 8.98 -7.27
CA PHE A 146 -6.71 10.23 -7.71
C PHE A 146 -6.44 10.52 -9.20
N LEU A 147 -5.20 10.37 -9.66
CA LEU A 147 -4.86 10.61 -11.08
C LEU A 147 -5.57 9.62 -12.02
N ILE A 148 -5.69 8.34 -11.65
CA ILE A 148 -6.48 7.35 -12.40
C ILE A 148 -7.94 7.79 -12.52
N ASP A 149 -8.51 8.30 -11.44
CA ASP A 149 -9.89 8.78 -11.38
C ASP A 149 -10.12 10.01 -12.26
N GLN A 150 -9.17 10.96 -12.24
CA GLN A 150 -9.21 12.17 -13.06
C GLN A 150 -9.03 11.86 -14.56
N ILE A 151 -8.14 10.93 -14.93
CA ILE A 151 -7.97 10.48 -16.32
C ILE A 151 -9.21 9.71 -16.81
N GLY A 152 -9.92 9.02 -15.91
CA GLY A 152 -11.18 8.34 -16.20
C GLY A 152 -12.40 9.28 -16.38
N ALA A 153 -12.28 10.53 -15.94
CA ALA A 153 -13.35 11.53 -16.01
C ALA A 153 -13.20 12.41 -17.28
N PRO A 154 -14.13 12.37 -18.23
CA PRO A 154 -14.06 13.24 -19.40
C PRO A 154 -14.33 14.70 -19.04
N HIS A 155 -13.50 15.62 -19.55
CA HIS A 155 -13.83 17.03 -19.62
C HIS A 155 -15.11 17.21 -20.45
N SER A 156 -16.23 17.53 -19.79
CA SER A 156 -17.42 18.00 -20.49
C SER A 156 -17.17 19.41 -21.01
N HIS A 157 -16.87 19.54 -22.30
CA HIS A 157 -16.95 20.84 -22.97
C HIS A 157 -18.38 21.35 -22.87
N VAL A 158 -18.55 22.42 -22.09
CA VAL A 158 -19.80 23.19 -22.05
C VAL A 158 -19.92 23.90 -23.39
N TYR A 159 -20.74 23.35 -24.29
CA TYR A 159 -21.28 24.14 -25.40
C TYR A 159 -22.31 25.10 -24.81
N THR A 160 -21.91 26.36 -24.66
CA THR A 160 -22.82 27.47 -24.39
C THR A 160 -23.71 27.67 -25.62
N SER A 161 -24.94 27.13 -25.57
CA SER A 161 -25.99 27.48 -26.52
C SER A 161 -26.56 28.85 -26.16
N GLU A 162 -25.92 29.92 -26.65
CA GLU A 162 -26.63 31.20 -26.79
C GLU A 162 -27.61 31.11 -27.96
N PHE A 163 -28.75 31.82 -27.82
CA PHE A 163 -29.86 31.97 -28.79
C PHE A 163 -30.82 30.78 -28.97
N PRO A 164 -32.08 30.90 -28.46
CA PRO A 164 -33.19 30.03 -28.85
C PRO A 164 -34.01 30.64 -30.01
N ASP A 165 -34.05 29.97 -31.16
CA ASP A 165 -34.96 30.27 -32.27
C ASP A 165 -36.28 29.46 -32.13
N PRO A 166 -37.47 30.09 -32.09
CA PRO A 166 -38.73 29.39 -31.84
C PRO A 166 -39.51 29.06 -33.13
N ALA A 167 -38.96 28.23 -34.03
CA ALA A 167 -39.65 27.86 -35.28
C ALA A 167 -39.23 26.51 -35.91
N SER A 168 -39.59 25.36 -35.31
CA SER A 168 -39.83 24.10 -36.05
C SER A 168 -40.43 23.01 -35.15
N PRO A 169 -41.51 22.32 -35.58
CA PRO A 169 -41.90 21.03 -35.03
C PRO A 169 -41.18 19.87 -35.75
N GLU A 170 -41.20 18.69 -35.14
CA GLU A 170 -40.73 17.39 -35.66
C GLU A 170 -39.20 17.22 -35.82
N HIS A 171 -38.57 16.57 -34.82
CA HIS A 171 -37.84 15.30 -35.01
C HIS A 171 -37.50 14.70 -33.63
N LEU A 172 -38.22 13.64 -33.22
CA LEU A 172 -38.03 12.95 -31.94
C LEU A 172 -36.93 11.87 -32.04
N ASP A 173 -35.68 12.28 -32.23
CA ASP A 173 -34.51 11.40 -32.12
C ASP A 173 -33.67 11.76 -30.88
N MET A 174 -34.30 11.71 -29.71
CA MET A 174 -33.63 11.77 -28.41
C MET A 174 -32.93 10.43 -28.11
N SER A 175 -31.93 10.10 -28.93
CA SER A 175 -30.87 9.17 -28.56
C SER A 175 -29.90 9.88 -27.60
N SER A 176 -30.40 10.27 -26.42
CA SER A 176 -29.54 10.67 -25.30
C SER A 176 -28.82 9.43 -24.79
N GLU A 177 -27.73 9.07 -25.47
CA GLU A 177 -27.01 7.84 -25.20
C GLU A 177 -26.49 7.85 -23.75
N LEU A 178 -26.83 6.79 -23.01
CA LEU A 178 -26.76 6.70 -21.55
C LEU A 178 -25.32 6.47 -21.04
N GLU A 179 -24.40 7.36 -21.41
CA GLU A 179 -22.94 7.20 -21.33
C GLU A 179 -22.28 7.96 -20.17
N THR A 180 -22.88 7.95 -18.96
CA THR A 180 -22.31 8.61 -17.76
C THR A 180 -22.15 7.78 -16.48
N PRO A 181 -22.73 6.57 -16.30
CA PRO A 181 -22.34 5.71 -15.18
C PRO A 181 -21.05 4.92 -15.45
N LYS A 182 -20.92 4.32 -16.65
CA LYS A 182 -19.99 3.19 -16.91
C LYS A 182 -18.50 3.49 -16.66
N ARG A 183 -18.02 4.71 -16.93
CA ARG A 183 -16.59 5.08 -16.90
C ARG A 183 -16.02 5.34 -15.49
N LYS A 184 -16.81 5.87 -14.55
CA LYS A 184 -16.37 6.04 -13.15
C LYS A 184 -16.06 4.70 -12.49
N LEU A 185 -16.86 3.69 -12.82
CA LEU A 185 -16.75 2.34 -12.24
C LEU A 185 -15.48 1.59 -12.72
N SER A 186 -14.94 1.97 -13.88
CA SER A 186 -13.63 1.47 -14.34
C SER A 186 -12.50 2.00 -13.46
N SER A 187 -12.52 3.27 -13.02
CA SER A 187 -11.50 3.85 -12.13
C SER A 187 -11.34 3.01 -10.85
N ILE A 188 -12.44 2.79 -10.10
CA ILE A 188 -12.45 1.95 -8.89
C ILE A 188 -11.88 0.54 -9.17
N THR A 189 -12.30 -0.09 -10.27
CA THR A 189 -11.85 -1.45 -10.61
C THR A 189 -10.36 -1.47 -10.97
N ILE A 190 -9.87 -0.50 -11.75
CA ILE A 190 -8.46 -0.39 -12.16
C ILE A 190 -7.57 -0.14 -10.94
N GLY A 191 -7.99 0.78 -10.06
CA GLY A 191 -7.30 1.07 -8.81
C GLY A 191 -7.09 -0.13 -7.92
N LEU A 192 -8.15 -0.91 -7.70
CA LEU A 192 -8.09 -2.12 -6.88
C LEU A 192 -7.29 -3.24 -7.56
N VAL A 193 -7.23 -3.28 -8.89
CA VAL A 193 -6.33 -4.19 -9.62
C VAL A 193 -4.87 -3.77 -9.44
N ILE A 194 -4.55 -2.47 -9.42
CA ILE A 194 -3.21 -1.93 -9.16
C ILE A 194 -2.78 -2.16 -7.71
N HIS A 195 -3.67 -1.95 -6.74
CA HIS A 195 -3.48 -2.36 -5.35
C HIS A 195 -3.14 -3.85 -5.26
N ALA A 196 -3.99 -4.71 -5.84
CA ALA A 196 -3.74 -6.15 -5.84
C ALA A 196 -2.45 -6.54 -6.59
N ALA A 197 -2.00 -5.75 -7.58
CA ALA A 197 -0.70 -5.96 -8.21
C ALA A 197 0.45 -5.62 -7.24
N ALA A 198 0.35 -4.55 -6.44
CA ALA A 198 1.34 -4.21 -5.42
C ALA A 198 1.50 -5.33 -4.38
N ASP A 199 0.40 -5.92 -3.91
CA ASP A 199 0.43 -7.10 -3.03
C ASP A 199 1.20 -8.26 -3.71
N GLY A 200 0.95 -8.48 -5.00
CA GLY A 200 1.62 -9.51 -5.79
C GLY A 200 3.12 -9.27 -5.92
N ILE A 201 3.57 -8.02 -6.15
CA ILE A 201 5.01 -7.68 -6.18
C ILE A 201 5.65 -8.00 -4.83
N ALA A 202 5.02 -7.63 -3.72
CA ALA A 202 5.52 -7.90 -2.38
C ALA A 202 5.67 -9.41 -2.12
N LEU A 203 4.65 -10.21 -2.45
CA LEU A 203 4.71 -11.67 -2.33
C LEU A 203 5.80 -12.27 -3.22
N GLY A 204 5.83 -11.92 -4.51
CA GLY A 204 6.81 -12.46 -5.47
C GLY A 204 8.26 -12.10 -5.14
N ALA A 205 8.50 -10.95 -4.51
CA ALA A 205 9.82 -10.56 -4.00
C ALA A 205 10.27 -11.41 -2.79
N SER A 206 9.33 -12.00 -2.05
CA SER A 206 9.62 -12.87 -0.89
C SER A 206 9.76 -14.36 -1.23
N ALA A 207 9.42 -14.77 -2.46
CA ALA A 207 9.27 -16.18 -2.87
C ALA A 207 10.55 -17.05 -2.86
N ASN A 208 11.70 -16.51 -2.46
CA ASN A 208 12.93 -17.29 -2.20
C ASN A 208 13.13 -17.61 -0.71
N GLN A 209 12.20 -17.18 0.16
CA GLN A 209 12.33 -17.28 1.61
C GLN A 209 10.99 -17.80 2.18
N PRO A 210 10.77 -19.12 2.26
CA PRO A 210 9.44 -19.70 2.48
C PRO A 210 8.76 -19.27 3.79
N LYS A 211 9.54 -18.93 4.82
CA LYS A 211 9.00 -18.32 6.06
C LYS A 211 8.45 -16.91 5.83
N LEU A 212 9.19 -16.08 5.09
CA LEU A 212 8.77 -14.71 4.77
C LEU A 212 7.59 -14.74 3.80
N GLU A 213 7.66 -15.59 2.78
CA GLU A 213 6.59 -15.81 1.80
C GLU A 213 5.27 -16.20 2.48
N LEU A 214 5.30 -17.12 3.44
CA LEU A 214 4.10 -17.54 4.18
C LEU A 214 3.52 -16.42 5.07
N ILE A 215 4.38 -15.62 5.72
CA ILE A 215 3.95 -14.46 6.52
C ILE A 215 3.31 -13.41 5.62
N VAL A 216 3.99 -13.00 4.55
CA VAL A 216 3.51 -12.01 3.57
C VAL A 216 2.24 -12.50 2.87
N PHE A 217 2.17 -13.77 2.50
CA PHE A 217 0.96 -14.41 1.97
C PHE A 217 -0.23 -14.26 2.93
N LEU A 218 -0.03 -14.58 4.22
CA LEU A 218 -1.09 -14.56 5.22
C LEU A 218 -1.57 -13.14 5.49
N ALA A 219 -0.64 -12.20 5.69
CA ALA A 219 -0.93 -10.77 5.85
C ALA A 219 -1.72 -10.21 4.66
N ILE A 220 -1.35 -10.54 3.42
CA ILE A 220 -2.09 -10.18 2.20
C ILE A 220 -3.47 -10.83 2.18
N MET A 221 -3.55 -12.14 2.42
CA MET A 221 -4.79 -12.91 2.32
C MET A 221 -5.87 -12.38 3.28
N LEU A 222 -5.46 -12.08 4.53
CA LEU A 222 -6.33 -11.53 5.58
C LEU A 222 -7.03 -10.23 5.17
N HIS A 223 -6.36 -9.31 4.47
CA HIS A 223 -6.98 -8.08 4.00
C HIS A 223 -7.59 -8.20 2.59
N LYS A 224 -7.14 -9.15 1.76
CA LYS A 224 -7.64 -9.36 0.40
C LYS A 224 -9.07 -9.91 0.33
N ALA A 225 -9.44 -10.81 1.25
CA ALA A 225 -10.82 -11.35 1.31
C ALA A 225 -11.87 -10.27 1.70
N PRO A 226 -11.68 -9.46 2.76
CA PRO A 226 -12.50 -8.27 3.06
C PRO A 226 -12.59 -7.28 1.89
N SER A 227 -11.45 -7.04 1.22
CA SER A 227 -11.35 -6.17 0.06
C SER A 227 -12.21 -6.65 -1.11
N ALA A 228 -12.15 -7.94 -1.45
CA ALA A 228 -12.94 -8.55 -2.52
C ALA A 228 -14.44 -8.47 -2.23
N PHE A 229 -14.84 -8.70 -0.97
CA PHE A 229 -16.23 -8.51 -0.53
C PHE A 229 -16.67 -7.05 -0.69
N GLY A 230 -15.87 -6.10 -0.20
CA GLY A 230 -16.14 -4.67 -0.28
C GLY A 230 -16.32 -4.19 -1.72
N LEU A 231 -15.41 -4.59 -2.62
CA LEU A 231 -15.52 -4.35 -4.06
C LEU A 231 -16.84 -4.89 -4.62
N CYS A 232 -17.20 -6.15 -4.37
CA CYS A 232 -18.44 -6.71 -4.89
C CYS A 232 -19.68 -6.02 -4.34
N ALA A 233 -19.69 -5.64 -3.07
CA ALA A 233 -20.79 -4.92 -2.44
C ALA A 233 -20.99 -3.51 -3.03
N VAL A 234 -19.90 -2.84 -3.45
CA VAL A 234 -19.94 -1.57 -4.19
C VAL A 234 -20.46 -1.78 -5.62
N LEU A 235 -19.87 -2.71 -6.39
CA LEU A 235 -20.28 -3.00 -7.77
C LEU A 235 -21.74 -3.46 -7.90
N LEU A 236 -22.30 -4.10 -6.86
CA LEU A 236 -23.72 -4.44 -6.79
C LEU A 236 -24.62 -3.21 -6.76
N ARG A 237 -24.25 -2.19 -5.97
CA ARG A 237 -25.01 -0.93 -5.87
C ARG A 237 -25.01 -0.13 -7.17
N GLU A 238 -23.96 -0.28 -7.96
CA GLU A 238 -23.82 0.37 -9.28
C GLU A 238 -24.73 -0.25 -10.36
N GLY A 239 -25.52 -1.28 -10.04
CA GLY A 239 -26.44 -1.93 -10.99
C GLY A 239 -25.75 -2.81 -12.04
N LEU A 240 -24.47 -3.13 -11.87
CA LEU A 240 -23.73 -3.99 -12.80
C LEU A 240 -24.32 -5.41 -12.83
N GLY A 241 -24.51 -5.94 -14.04
CA GLY A 241 -25.01 -7.30 -14.19
C GLY A 241 -24.10 -8.34 -13.52
N ARG A 242 -24.67 -9.34 -12.84
CA ARG A 242 -23.94 -10.37 -12.04
C ARG A 242 -22.78 -11.06 -12.78
N ARG A 243 -22.80 -11.15 -14.11
CA ARG A 243 -21.68 -11.67 -14.93
C ARG A 243 -20.52 -10.67 -15.04
N GLN A 244 -20.81 -9.38 -15.13
CA GLN A 244 -19.81 -8.31 -15.14
C GLN A 244 -19.11 -8.20 -13.78
N ILE A 245 -19.87 -8.25 -12.68
CA ILE A 245 -19.31 -8.21 -11.32
C ILE A 245 -18.37 -9.39 -11.10
N ARG A 246 -18.81 -10.64 -11.39
CA ARG A 246 -17.94 -11.82 -11.30
C ARG A 246 -16.65 -11.67 -12.12
N ARG A 247 -16.71 -11.11 -13.33
CA ARG A 247 -15.51 -10.85 -14.14
C ARG A 247 -14.58 -9.83 -13.47
N ARG A 248 -15.10 -8.74 -12.91
CA ARG A 248 -14.28 -7.72 -12.22
C ARG A 248 -13.63 -8.26 -10.94
N VAL A 249 -14.39 -9.00 -10.12
CA VAL A 249 -13.87 -9.68 -8.91
C VAL A 249 -12.83 -10.76 -9.26
N ALA A 250 -13.00 -11.48 -10.37
CA ALA A 250 -12.00 -12.43 -10.86
C ALA A 250 -10.70 -11.73 -11.30
N ILE A 251 -10.78 -10.60 -12.02
CA ILE A 251 -9.60 -9.82 -12.43
C ILE A 251 -8.86 -9.27 -11.19
N PHE A 252 -9.59 -8.72 -10.21
CA PHE A 252 -9.01 -8.30 -8.92
C PHE A 252 -8.30 -9.46 -8.20
N SER A 253 -8.96 -10.62 -8.09
CA SER A 253 -8.44 -11.79 -7.38
C SER A 253 -7.23 -12.42 -8.08
N ALA A 254 -7.16 -12.33 -9.41
CA ALA A 254 -6.04 -12.84 -10.21
C ALA A 254 -4.82 -11.91 -10.17
N SER A 255 -5.00 -10.60 -9.99
CA SER A 255 -3.93 -9.59 -10.11
C SER A 255 -2.71 -9.88 -9.21
N ALA A 256 -2.92 -10.22 -7.94
CA ALA A 256 -1.83 -10.59 -7.04
C ALA A 256 -1.12 -11.90 -7.47
N PRO A 257 -1.82 -13.06 -7.62
CA PRO A 257 -1.27 -14.27 -8.20
C PRO A 257 -0.41 -14.06 -9.46
N THR A 258 -0.94 -13.36 -10.46
CA THR A 258 -0.21 -13.14 -11.72
C THR A 258 1.01 -12.26 -11.54
N THR A 259 0.94 -11.26 -10.66
CA THR A 259 2.05 -10.32 -10.43
C THR A 259 3.12 -10.94 -9.52
N ALA A 260 2.76 -11.82 -8.59
CA ALA A 260 3.71 -12.58 -7.78
C ALA A 260 4.55 -13.53 -8.62
N ILE A 261 3.90 -14.36 -9.46
CA ILE A 261 4.57 -15.27 -10.40
C ILE A 261 5.47 -14.48 -11.35
N LEU A 262 4.99 -13.37 -11.90
CA LEU A 262 5.77 -12.51 -12.79
C LEU A 262 7.01 -11.91 -12.08
N THR A 263 6.84 -11.42 -10.85
CA THR A 263 7.93 -10.81 -10.06
C THR A 263 8.99 -11.84 -9.71
N TYR A 264 8.60 -13.05 -9.30
CA TYR A 264 9.51 -14.17 -9.04
C TYR A 264 10.35 -14.53 -10.28
N ILE A 265 9.70 -14.69 -11.43
CA ILE A 265 10.39 -15.01 -12.71
C ILE A 265 11.36 -13.89 -13.10
N LEU A 266 10.98 -12.62 -12.92
CA LEU A 266 11.85 -11.48 -13.24
C LEU A 266 13.08 -11.42 -12.32
N LEU A 267 12.91 -11.60 -11.00
CA LEU A 267 14.05 -11.63 -10.05
C LEU A 267 15.02 -12.78 -10.34
N GLY A 268 14.49 -13.98 -10.60
CA GLY A 268 15.29 -15.16 -10.94
C GLY A 268 16.14 -14.96 -12.21
N ASN A 269 15.55 -14.37 -13.26
CA ASN A 269 16.26 -14.09 -14.52
C ASN A 269 17.30 -12.97 -14.41
N ILE A 270 17.11 -12.01 -13.50
CA ILE A 270 18.04 -10.89 -13.28
C ILE A 270 19.23 -11.32 -12.40
N GLY A 271 19.19 -12.51 -11.79
CA GLY A 271 20.21 -13.00 -10.85
C GLY A 271 20.27 -12.19 -9.55
N GLY A 272 19.23 -11.39 -9.28
CA GLY A 272 19.15 -10.49 -8.14
C GLY A 272 18.51 -11.17 -6.95
N ASP A 273 19.31 -11.81 -6.10
CA ASP A 273 18.83 -12.20 -4.77
C ASP A 273 18.51 -10.93 -3.96
N MET A 274 17.22 -10.65 -3.78
CA MET A 274 16.77 -9.62 -2.86
C MET A 274 16.88 -10.15 -1.43
N GLY A 275 18.05 -9.93 -0.82
CA GLY A 275 18.27 -10.23 0.60
C GLY A 275 17.14 -9.68 1.48
N THR A 276 16.79 -10.43 2.52
CA THR A 276 15.55 -10.31 3.33
C THR A 276 15.15 -8.88 3.66
N THR A 277 16.10 -8.05 4.09
CA THR A 277 15.93 -6.65 4.47
C THR A 277 15.39 -5.77 3.33
N LYS A 278 15.77 -6.05 2.07
CA LYS A 278 15.30 -5.32 0.88
C LYS A 278 13.91 -5.78 0.47
N ALA A 279 13.64 -7.09 0.52
CA ALA A 279 12.31 -7.64 0.24
C ALA A 279 11.28 -7.09 1.23
N LEU A 280 11.55 -7.18 2.53
CA LEU A 280 10.73 -6.59 3.60
C LEU A 280 10.50 -5.08 3.40
N TRP A 281 11.52 -4.31 3.01
CA TRP A 281 11.37 -2.86 2.80
C TRP A 281 10.44 -2.55 1.62
N TRP A 282 10.57 -3.28 0.51
CA TRP A 282 9.63 -3.17 -0.61
C TRP A 282 8.22 -3.60 -0.21
N THR A 283 8.07 -4.69 0.55
CA THR A 283 6.77 -5.12 1.10
C THR A 283 6.13 -4.02 1.95
N ALA A 284 6.85 -3.43 2.91
CA ALA A 284 6.35 -2.33 3.73
C ALA A 284 5.89 -1.12 2.89
N VAL A 285 6.74 -0.66 1.97
CA VAL A 285 6.45 0.48 1.08
C VAL A 285 5.24 0.20 0.18
N LEU A 286 5.13 -1.03 -0.38
CA LEU A 286 4.02 -1.44 -1.23
C LEU A 286 2.72 -1.62 -0.44
N LEU A 287 2.76 -2.15 0.78
CA LEU A 287 1.59 -2.22 1.67
C LEU A 287 1.08 -0.83 2.05
N LEU A 288 1.97 0.10 2.42
CA LEU A 288 1.62 1.49 2.73
C LEU A 288 1.02 2.21 1.50
N PHE A 289 1.59 1.99 0.32
CA PHE A 289 1.02 2.44 -0.95
C PHE A 289 -0.37 1.81 -1.22
N SER A 290 -0.54 0.52 -0.96
CA SER A 290 -1.82 -0.20 -1.00
C SER A 290 -2.84 0.42 -0.03
N GLY A 291 -2.42 0.82 1.17
CA GLY A 291 -3.25 1.55 2.13
C GLY A 291 -3.74 2.89 1.56
N GLY A 292 -2.85 3.66 0.93
CA GLY A 292 -3.16 4.94 0.30
C GLY A 292 -4.19 4.83 -0.84
N THR A 293 -4.04 3.82 -1.72
CA THR A 293 -5.02 3.55 -2.79
C THR A 293 -6.41 3.21 -2.23
N PHE A 294 -6.47 2.44 -1.13
CA PHE A 294 -7.72 2.08 -0.46
C PHE A 294 -8.42 3.27 0.21
N LEU A 295 -7.68 4.13 0.90
CA LEU A 295 -8.23 5.36 1.47
C LEU A 295 -8.88 6.23 0.40
N TYR A 296 -8.29 6.33 -0.80
CA TYR A 296 -8.91 7.04 -1.91
C TYR A 296 -10.21 6.37 -2.37
N VAL A 297 -10.18 5.06 -2.66
CA VAL A 297 -11.36 4.31 -3.13
C VAL A 297 -12.51 4.45 -2.13
N ALA A 298 -12.24 4.24 -0.83
CA ALA A 298 -13.26 4.33 0.20
C ALA A 298 -13.82 5.76 0.34
N MET A 299 -12.98 6.79 0.25
CA MET A 299 -13.38 8.20 0.25
C MET A 299 -14.25 8.57 -0.96
N HIS A 300 -13.86 8.12 -2.17
CA HIS A 300 -14.61 8.33 -3.41
C HIS A 300 -16.00 7.69 -3.32
N VAL A 301 -16.07 6.40 -2.97
CA VAL A 301 -17.35 5.67 -2.93
C VAL A 301 -18.25 6.16 -1.77
N MET A 302 -17.66 6.64 -0.66
CA MET A 302 -18.43 7.30 0.41
C MET A 302 -19.02 8.64 -0.04
N LYS A 303 -18.31 9.46 -0.84
CA LYS A 303 -18.90 10.65 -1.46
C LYS A 303 -20.08 10.29 -2.36
N ASP A 304 -20.01 9.18 -3.08
CA ASP A 304 -21.10 8.68 -3.92
C ASP A 304 -22.27 8.06 -3.12
N LEU A 305 -22.08 7.61 -1.86
CA LEU A 305 -23.20 7.37 -0.94
C LEU A 305 -23.95 8.68 -0.64
N ASN A 306 -23.22 9.72 -0.25
CA ASN A 306 -23.80 11.00 0.17
C ASN A 306 -24.38 11.83 -0.99
N GLY A 307 -23.77 11.79 -2.17
CA GLY A 307 -24.19 12.59 -3.34
C GLY A 307 -25.52 12.15 -3.95
N SER A 308 -25.87 10.86 -3.83
CA SER A 308 -27.07 10.26 -4.42
C SER A 308 -28.38 10.65 -3.72
N GLU A 309 -28.34 11.33 -2.57
CA GLU A 309 -29.53 11.78 -1.83
C GLU A 309 -29.77 13.30 -1.90
N ARG A 310 -29.19 13.98 -2.91
CA ARG A 310 -29.42 15.42 -3.17
C ARG A 310 -30.83 15.70 -3.73
N GLY A 311 -31.82 15.64 -2.85
CA GLY A 311 -33.19 16.13 -3.07
C GLY A 311 -33.71 17.00 -1.92
N HIS A 312 -33.41 16.64 -0.68
CA HIS A 312 -33.65 17.46 0.53
C HIS A 312 -32.54 17.23 1.57
N THR A 313 -32.53 18.01 2.65
CA THR A 313 -31.48 18.05 3.68
C THR A 313 -31.50 16.85 4.65
N SER A 314 -31.72 15.63 4.15
CA SER A 314 -31.69 14.40 4.93
C SER A 314 -30.24 13.93 5.17
N LYS A 315 -29.88 13.78 6.45
CA LYS A 315 -28.73 12.96 6.86
C LYS A 315 -28.96 11.53 6.37
N LEU A 316 -27.88 10.79 6.08
CA LEU A 316 -27.96 9.37 5.74
C LEU A 316 -28.82 8.62 6.77
N PRO A 317 -29.72 7.71 6.36
CA PRO A 317 -30.58 6.99 7.27
C PRO A 317 -29.75 6.18 8.28
N GLY A 318 -30.13 6.21 9.56
CA GLY A 318 -29.30 5.67 10.65
C GLY A 318 -28.82 4.24 10.41
N ARG A 319 -29.65 3.37 9.82
CA ARG A 319 -29.30 1.98 9.47
C ARG A 319 -28.15 1.86 8.46
N VAL A 320 -28.02 2.82 7.53
CA VAL A 320 -26.88 2.90 6.59
C VAL A 320 -25.62 3.35 7.32
N VAL A 321 -25.72 4.34 8.20
CA VAL A 321 -24.57 4.78 9.04
C VAL A 321 -24.09 3.64 9.94
N THR A 322 -25.00 2.94 10.63
CA THR A 322 -24.66 1.75 11.43
C THR A 322 -24.00 0.66 10.58
N ALA A 323 -24.45 0.43 9.35
CA ALA A 323 -23.83 -0.54 8.45
C ALA A 323 -22.38 -0.15 8.05
N VAL A 324 -22.13 1.14 7.75
CA VAL A 324 -20.76 1.65 7.52
C VAL A 324 -19.89 1.43 8.75
N VAL A 325 -20.37 1.78 9.95
CA VAL A 325 -19.62 1.61 11.20
C VAL A 325 -19.32 0.13 11.48
N ILE A 326 -20.29 -0.77 11.35
CA ILE A 326 -20.07 -2.21 11.48
C ILE A 326 -19.01 -2.69 10.49
N GLY A 327 -19.04 -2.22 9.24
CA GLY A 327 -18.02 -2.52 8.24
C GLY A 327 -16.63 -2.00 8.60
N MET A 328 -16.51 -0.81 9.22
CA MET A 328 -15.22 -0.24 9.64
C MET A 328 -14.55 -1.05 10.74
N PHE A 329 -15.31 -1.56 11.70
CA PHE A 329 -14.76 -2.31 12.84
C PHE A 329 -14.66 -3.82 12.58
N SER A 330 -15.33 -4.37 11.56
CA SER A 330 -15.32 -5.82 11.32
C SER A 330 -13.96 -6.44 10.98
N PRO A 331 -12.98 -5.77 10.34
CA PRO A 331 -11.64 -6.33 10.13
C PRO A 331 -10.87 -6.62 11.42
N ILE A 332 -11.17 -5.92 12.52
CA ILE A 332 -10.55 -6.16 13.84
C ILE A 332 -10.84 -7.59 14.33
N LEU A 333 -11.99 -8.16 13.94
CA LEU A 333 -12.34 -9.56 14.26
C LEU A 333 -11.45 -10.59 13.55
N LEU A 334 -10.77 -10.18 12.46
CA LEU A 334 -9.79 -11.02 11.74
C LEU A 334 -8.39 -10.90 12.36
N GLU A 335 -8.10 -9.73 12.95
CA GLU A 335 -6.83 -9.42 13.63
C GLU A 335 -6.71 -10.12 14.99
N PHE A 336 -7.78 -10.13 15.79
CA PHE A 336 -7.85 -10.88 17.07
C PHE A 336 -7.70 -12.40 16.93
N GLY A 337 -7.75 -12.96 15.71
CA GLY A 337 -7.47 -14.37 15.45
C GLY A 337 -5.97 -14.71 15.39
N HIS A 338 -5.08 -13.71 15.43
CA HIS A 338 -3.64 -13.85 15.20
C HIS A 338 -2.75 -13.33 16.36
N LEU A 339 -3.34 -13.01 17.52
CA LEU A 339 -2.65 -12.70 18.79
C LEU A 339 -2.65 -13.91 19.74
#